data_AF-A0A2M8E005-F1
#
_entry.id   AF-A0A2M8E005-F1
#
_cell.length_a   1.000
_cell.length_b   1.000
_cell.length_c   1.000
_cell.angle_alpha   90.00
_cell.angle_beta   90.00
_cell.angle_gamma   90.00
#
_symmetry.space_group_name_H-M   'P 1'
#
loop_
_entity.id
_entity.type
_entity.pdbx_description
1 polymer ?
#
loop_
_entity_poly.entity_id
_entity_poly.type
_entity_poly.pdbx_seq_one_letter_code
_entity_poly.pdbx_strand_id
1 'polypeptide(L)'
;MPTLEAANKEMGFIPNLYAHLASSPVTLEAYKQLGALLEKSAFNPVEQQTLLLAISFENRCAYCVAAHSFIARNIVKADAAIIAALRGGQVLPDAKLNALANFVRAVVQERGWVADSNELKEFFAAGYTQQHALEVILGVAMKTISNYTNHLTETPLDAAFVGEKWALPDDYACCKR
;
A
#
# COMPACT_ATOMS: atom_id res chain seq x y z
N MET A 1 -17.95 18.09 5.67
CA MET A 1 -17.04 18.29 4.51
C MET A 1 -17.40 17.22 3.51
N PRO A 2 -17.79 17.55 2.27
CA PRO A 2 -18.34 16.58 1.31
C PRO A 2 -17.47 15.33 1.13
N THR A 3 -16.16 15.47 1.30
CA THR A 3 -15.17 14.40 1.19
C THR A 3 -15.23 13.36 2.32
N LEU A 4 -15.53 13.76 3.55
CA LEU A 4 -15.66 12.88 4.73
C LEU A 4 -17.01 12.17 4.78
N GLU A 5 -18.08 12.85 4.37
CA GLU A 5 -19.42 12.26 4.28
C GLU A 5 -19.47 11.12 3.25
N ALA A 6 -18.78 11.27 2.12
CA ALA A 6 -18.61 10.19 1.14
C ALA A 6 -17.85 8.98 1.71
N ALA A 7 -16.77 9.21 2.47
CA ALA A 7 -15.98 8.13 3.07
C ALA A 7 -16.81 7.33 4.11
N ASN A 8 -17.60 8.03 4.94
CA ASN A 8 -18.50 7.40 5.89
C ASN A 8 -19.56 6.52 5.21
N LYS A 9 -20.06 6.95 4.04
CA LYS A 9 -21.07 6.20 3.27
C LYS A 9 -20.52 4.91 2.68
N GLU A 10 -19.24 4.89 2.28
CA GLU A 10 -18.59 3.72 1.66
C GLU A 10 -18.15 2.66 2.68
N MET A 11 -17.55 3.08 3.79
CA MET A 11 -16.97 2.16 4.79
C MET A 11 -17.80 1.99 6.05
N GLY A 12 -18.87 2.76 6.23
CA GLY A 12 -19.66 2.81 7.47
C GLY A 12 -18.96 3.52 8.63
N PHE A 13 -17.72 3.99 8.44
CA PHE A 13 -16.99 4.86 9.36
C PHE A 13 -16.00 5.74 8.58
N ILE A 14 -15.50 6.80 9.21
CA ILE A 14 -14.41 7.64 8.69
C ILE A 14 -13.10 7.13 9.26
N PRO A 15 -12.14 6.67 8.45
CA PRO A 15 -10.85 6.24 8.95
C PRO A 15 -10.11 7.40 9.63
N ASN A 16 -9.43 7.14 10.75
CA ASN A 16 -8.66 8.17 11.47
C ASN A 16 -7.66 8.91 10.57
N LEU A 17 -7.08 8.24 9.57
CA LEU A 17 -6.24 8.89 8.55
C LEU A 17 -6.99 10.02 7.81
N TYR A 18 -8.25 9.82 7.45
CA TYR A 18 -9.03 10.82 6.71
C TYR A 18 -9.34 12.02 7.61
N ALA A 19 -9.55 11.79 8.91
CA ALA A 19 -9.71 12.86 9.88
C ALA A 19 -8.45 13.75 9.98
N HIS A 20 -7.25 13.14 9.99
CA HIS A 20 -6.00 13.92 9.97
C HIS A 20 -5.81 14.67 8.64
N LEU A 21 -6.01 14.00 7.51
CA LEU A 21 -5.92 14.61 6.18
C LEU A 21 -6.91 15.76 5.99
N ALA A 22 -8.08 15.73 6.65
CA ALA A 22 -9.09 16.79 6.55
C ALA A 22 -8.60 18.16 7.06
N SER A 23 -7.53 18.20 7.86
CA SER A 23 -6.84 19.44 8.24
C SER A 23 -6.24 20.17 7.03
N SER A 24 -5.99 19.46 5.92
CA SER A 24 -5.63 20.01 4.61
C SER A 24 -6.59 19.48 3.53
N PRO A 25 -7.68 20.22 3.22
CA PRO A 25 -8.67 19.78 2.25
C PRO A 25 -8.08 19.42 0.88
N VAL A 26 -7.05 20.16 0.44
CA VAL A 26 -6.35 19.91 -0.84
C VAL A 26 -5.55 18.61 -0.83
N THR A 27 -4.94 18.25 0.30
CA THR A 27 -4.20 16.99 0.46
C THR A 27 -5.16 15.80 0.52
N LEU A 28 -6.28 15.94 1.26
CA LEU A 28 -7.33 14.93 1.30
C LEU A 28 -7.92 14.67 -0.09
N GLU A 29 -8.21 15.72 -0.85
CA GLU A 29 -8.75 15.60 -2.21
C GLU A 29 -7.77 14.86 -3.13
N ALA A 30 -6.49 15.25 -3.13
CA ALA A 30 -5.46 14.57 -3.91
C ALA A 30 -5.35 13.08 -3.54
N TYR A 31 -5.33 12.75 -2.23
CA TYR A 31 -5.27 11.37 -1.77
C TYR A 31 -6.47 10.53 -2.25
N LYS A 32 -7.68 11.08 -2.17
CA LYS A 32 -8.90 10.40 -2.65
C LYS A 32 -8.89 10.21 -4.16
N GLN A 33 -8.48 11.21 -4.92
CA GLN A 33 -8.39 11.10 -6.38
C GLN A 33 -7.36 10.06 -6.79
N LEU A 34 -6.18 10.03 -6.16
CA LEU A 34 -5.17 9.01 -6.40
C LEU A 34 -5.69 7.59 -6.11
N GLY A 35 -6.47 7.42 -5.02
CA GLY A 35 -7.14 6.16 -4.71
C GLY A 35 -8.12 5.73 -5.80
N ALA A 36 -9.01 6.64 -6.23
CA ALA A 36 -9.97 6.36 -7.30
C ALA A 36 -9.31 6.09 -8.67
N LEU A 37 -8.14 6.67 -8.93
CA LEU A 37 -7.34 6.36 -10.12
C LEU A 37 -6.67 5.00 -10.01
N LEU A 38 -6.16 4.65 -8.83
CA LEU A 38 -5.55 3.34 -8.60
C LEU A 38 -6.57 2.20 -8.76
N GLU A 39 -7.82 2.39 -8.32
CA GLU A 39 -8.91 1.42 -8.54
C GLU A 39 -9.17 1.13 -10.03
N LYS A 40 -8.85 2.08 -10.91
CA LYS A 40 -8.99 1.98 -12.38
C LYS A 40 -7.70 1.57 -13.09
N SER A 41 -6.64 1.28 -12.34
CA SER A 41 -5.35 0.84 -12.90
C SER A 41 -5.49 -0.53 -13.58
N ALA A 42 -4.44 -0.95 -14.31
CA ALA A 42 -4.40 -2.27 -14.93
C ALA A 42 -4.28 -3.43 -13.93
N PHE A 43 -4.00 -3.13 -12.65
CA PHE A 43 -3.93 -4.13 -11.58
C PHE A 43 -5.30 -4.63 -11.16
N ASN A 44 -5.41 -5.95 -10.98
CA ASN A 44 -6.59 -6.53 -10.34
C ASN A 44 -6.62 -6.21 -8.82
N PRO A 45 -7.75 -6.43 -8.11
CA PRO A 45 -7.87 -6.06 -6.70
C PRO A 45 -6.82 -6.70 -5.77
N VAL A 46 -6.36 -7.93 -6.05
CA VAL A 46 -5.31 -8.60 -5.25
C VAL A 46 -3.96 -7.94 -5.51
N GLU A 47 -3.65 -7.62 -6.76
CA GLU A 47 -2.42 -6.91 -7.14
C GLU A 47 -2.39 -5.48 -6.56
N GLN A 48 -3.53 -4.78 -6.56
CA GLN A 48 -3.66 -3.47 -5.92
C GLN A 48 -3.31 -3.54 -4.43
N GLN A 49 -3.87 -4.51 -3.68
CA GLN A 49 -3.50 -4.66 -2.26
C GLN A 49 -2.08 -5.15 -2.05
N THR A 50 -1.53 -5.97 -2.96
CA THR A 50 -0.12 -6.41 -2.93
C THR A 50 0.82 -5.20 -3.03
N LEU A 51 0.58 -4.33 -4.02
CA LEU A 51 1.28 -3.05 -4.20
C LEU A 51 1.19 -2.18 -2.94
N LEU A 52 -0.02 -1.94 -2.42
CA LEU A 52 -0.25 -1.03 -1.30
C LEU A 52 0.34 -1.53 0.03
N LEU A 53 0.30 -2.84 0.26
CA LEU A 53 0.94 -3.48 1.42
C LEU A 53 2.46 -3.44 1.30
N ALA A 54 3.02 -3.79 0.14
CA ALA A 54 4.47 -3.76 -0.08
C ALA A 54 5.04 -2.35 0.13
N ILE A 55 4.42 -1.31 -0.42
CA ILE A 55 4.84 0.08 -0.18
C ILE A 55 4.75 0.45 1.30
N SER A 56 3.63 0.11 1.95
CA SER A 56 3.41 0.47 3.36
C SER A 56 4.39 -0.23 4.30
N PHE A 57 4.76 -1.46 3.97
CA PHE A 57 5.76 -2.24 4.69
C PHE A 57 7.15 -1.59 4.56
N GLU A 58 7.58 -1.24 3.34
CA GLU A 58 8.86 -0.55 3.12
C GLU A 58 8.92 0.84 3.78
N ASN A 59 7.81 1.57 3.75
CA ASN A 59 7.66 2.83 4.48
C ASN A 59 7.44 2.64 5.99
N ARG A 60 7.38 1.41 6.51
CA ARG A 60 7.20 1.09 7.93
C ARG A 60 5.97 1.72 8.56
N CYS A 61 4.89 1.84 7.80
CA CYS A 61 3.67 2.49 8.25
C CYS A 61 2.70 1.47 8.87
N ALA A 62 2.74 1.32 10.19
CA ALA A 62 1.93 0.33 10.90
C ALA A 62 0.41 0.51 10.69
N TYR A 63 -0.08 1.75 10.69
CA TYR A 63 -1.49 2.03 10.39
C TYR A 63 -1.88 1.51 9.00
N CYS A 64 -1.07 1.81 7.98
CA CYS A 64 -1.39 1.42 6.62
C CYS A 64 -1.24 -0.08 6.38
N VAL A 65 -0.25 -0.74 7.00
CA VAL A 65 -0.13 -2.21 6.92
C VAL A 65 -1.36 -2.87 7.54
N ALA A 66 -1.83 -2.41 8.71
CA ALA A 66 -3.04 -2.94 9.33
C ALA A 66 -4.30 -2.70 8.46
N ALA A 67 -4.51 -1.47 7.99
CA ALA A 67 -5.67 -1.12 7.17
C ALA A 67 -5.72 -1.93 5.86
N HIS A 68 -4.61 -2.02 5.12
CA HIS A 68 -4.59 -2.78 3.86
C HIS A 68 -4.61 -4.29 4.07
N SER A 69 -4.13 -4.80 5.21
CA SER A 69 -4.31 -6.22 5.57
C SER A 69 -5.79 -6.54 5.80
N PHE A 70 -6.50 -5.64 6.50
CA PHE A 70 -7.94 -5.78 6.71
C PHE A 70 -8.70 -5.78 5.38
N ILE A 71 -8.40 -4.83 4.49
CA ILE A 71 -9.04 -4.74 3.17
C ILE A 71 -8.73 -5.99 2.33
N ALA A 72 -7.46 -6.38 2.25
CA ALA A 72 -7.05 -7.57 1.49
C ALA A 72 -7.77 -8.83 1.98
N ARG A 73 -7.86 -9.03 3.30
CA ARG A 73 -8.52 -10.20 3.88
C ARG A 73 -10.04 -10.17 3.75
N ASN A 74 -10.66 -9.05 4.10
CA ASN A 74 -12.11 -9.01 4.34
C ASN A 74 -12.90 -8.56 3.14
N ILE A 75 -12.34 -7.70 2.28
CA ILE A 75 -13.01 -7.13 1.11
C ILE A 75 -12.57 -7.86 -0.16
N VAL A 76 -11.26 -7.89 -0.41
CA VAL A 76 -10.71 -8.52 -1.62
C VAL A 76 -10.67 -10.04 -1.55
N LYS A 77 -10.68 -10.61 -0.33
CA LYS A 77 -10.57 -12.06 -0.08
C LYS A 77 -9.27 -12.65 -0.64
N ALA A 78 -8.17 -11.91 -0.53
CA ALA A 78 -6.84 -12.38 -0.88
C ALA A 78 -6.41 -13.56 0.02
N ASP A 79 -5.56 -14.43 -0.53
CA ASP A 79 -5.04 -15.59 0.17
C ASP A 79 -4.26 -15.18 1.45
N ALA A 80 -4.49 -15.91 2.54
CA ALA A 80 -3.88 -15.60 3.84
C ALA A 80 -2.34 -15.71 3.83
N ALA A 81 -1.78 -16.61 3.03
CA ALA A 81 -0.33 -16.77 2.88
C ALA A 81 0.30 -15.59 2.13
N ILE A 82 -0.41 -15.02 1.15
CA ILE A 82 0.03 -13.78 0.47
C ILE A 82 0.07 -12.61 1.47
N ILE A 83 -0.99 -12.43 2.25
CA ILE A 83 -1.05 -11.37 3.27
C ILE A 83 0.06 -11.54 4.31
N ALA A 84 0.25 -12.78 4.79
CA ALA A 84 1.30 -13.08 5.77
C ALA A 84 2.70 -12.78 5.22
N ALA A 85 3.01 -13.21 3.99
CA ALA A 85 4.30 -12.96 3.35
C ALA A 85 4.56 -11.46 3.16
N LEU A 86 3.56 -10.69 2.71
CA LEU A 86 3.68 -9.23 2.56
C LEU A 86 3.94 -8.53 3.89
N ARG A 87 3.20 -8.92 4.93
CA ARG A 87 3.36 -8.36 6.29
C ARG A 87 4.71 -8.72 6.93
N GLY A 88 5.30 -9.84 6.51
CA GLY A 88 6.62 -10.29 6.97
C GLY A 88 7.79 -9.81 6.11
N GLY A 89 7.56 -9.12 4.99
CA GLY A 89 8.63 -8.80 4.05
C GLY A 89 9.23 -10.03 3.36
N GLN A 90 8.47 -11.13 3.28
CA GLN A 90 8.93 -12.42 2.77
C GLN A 90 8.61 -12.60 1.29
N VAL A 91 9.13 -13.70 0.72
CA VAL A 91 8.80 -14.19 -0.62
C VAL A 91 7.34 -14.63 -0.66
N LEU A 92 6.59 -14.20 -1.67
CA LEU A 92 5.20 -14.59 -1.86
C LEU A 92 5.11 -15.97 -2.56
N PRO A 93 4.14 -16.81 -2.19
CA PRO A 93 3.92 -18.12 -2.82
C PRO A 93 3.45 -18.05 -4.28
N ASP A 94 2.86 -16.93 -4.71
CA ASP A 94 2.50 -16.68 -6.11
C ASP A 94 3.64 -15.93 -6.81
N ALA A 95 4.20 -16.53 -7.86
CA ALA A 95 5.37 -16.00 -8.55
C ALA A 95 5.12 -14.63 -9.21
N LYS A 96 3.91 -14.39 -9.72
CA LYS A 96 3.56 -13.12 -10.36
C LYS A 96 3.41 -12.01 -9.32
N LEU A 97 2.69 -12.28 -8.23
CA LEU A 97 2.58 -11.34 -7.11
C LEU A 97 3.92 -11.09 -6.43
N ASN A 98 4.79 -12.11 -6.36
CA ASN A 98 6.15 -11.95 -5.84
C ASN A 98 6.98 -10.99 -6.69
N ALA A 99 6.91 -11.10 -8.02
CA ALA A 99 7.58 -10.18 -8.93
C ALA A 99 7.07 -8.73 -8.77
N LEU A 100 5.75 -8.54 -8.61
CA LEU A 100 5.17 -7.23 -8.27
C LEU A 100 5.72 -6.71 -6.94
N ALA A 101 5.66 -7.51 -5.87
CA ALA A 101 6.12 -7.09 -4.56
C ALA A 101 7.61 -6.70 -4.56
N ASN A 102 8.47 -7.49 -5.23
CA ASN A 102 9.90 -7.19 -5.32
C ASN A 102 10.18 -5.91 -6.10
N PHE A 103 9.52 -5.71 -7.25
CA PHE A 103 9.67 -4.47 -8.01
C PHE A 103 9.21 -3.25 -7.21
N VAL A 104 8.09 -3.35 -6.51
CA VAL A 104 7.59 -2.29 -5.64
C VAL A 104 8.58 -1.95 -4.52
N ARG A 105 9.15 -2.98 -3.87
CA ARG A 105 10.16 -2.78 -2.83
C ARG A 105 11.39 -2.05 -3.38
N ALA A 106 11.89 -2.47 -4.54
CA ALA A 106 13.01 -1.81 -5.20
C ALA A 106 12.71 -0.34 -5.55
N VAL A 107 11.52 -0.04 -6.09
CA VAL A 107 11.11 1.34 -6.38
C VAL A 107 11.13 2.22 -5.12
N VAL A 108 10.64 1.72 -3.99
CA VAL A 108 10.60 2.50 -2.74
C VAL A 108 12.01 2.66 -2.15
N GLN A 109 12.77 1.57 -2.06
CA GLN A 109 14.12 1.56 -1.46
C GLN A 109 15.12 2.41 -2.26
N GLU A 110 15.11 2.23 -3.58
CA GLU A 110 16.00 2.93 -4.52
C GLU A 110 15.41 4.24 -5.04
N ARG A 111 14.27 4.68 -4.49
CA ARG A 111 13.63 5.96 -4.87
C ARG A 111 13.40 6.08 -6.38
N GLY A 112 13.05 4.98 -7.03
CA GLY A 112 12.76 4.90 -8.47
C GLY A 112 13.97 4.70 -9.38
N TRP A 113 15.21 4.61 -8.86
CA TRP A 113 16.41 4.30 -9.66
C TRP A 113 16.50 2.82 -10.06
N VAL A 114 15.53 2.34 -10.83
CA VAL A 114 15.30 0.91 -11.10
C VAL A 114 15.41 0.52 -12.58
N ALA A 115 15.80 1.44 -13.47
CA ALA A 115 15.78 1.24 -14.93
C ALA A 115 16.58 0.01 -15.40
N ASP A 116 17.73 -0.27 -14.77
CA ASP A 116 18.60 -1.40 -15.12
C ASP A 116 18.49 -2.59 -14.15
N SER A 117 17.57 -2.49 -13.18
CA SER A 117 17.39 -3.47 -12.09
C SER A 117 16.95 -4.85 -12.61
N ASN A 118 17.27 -5.89 -11.85
CA ASN A 118 16.76 -7.23 -12.16
C ASN A 118 15.27 -7.34 -11.83
N GLU A 119 14.82 -6.63 -10.81
CA GLU A 119 13.43 -6.58 -10.37
C GLU A 119 12.51 -6.03 -11.46
N LEU A 120 12.93 -5.00 -12.21
CA LEU A 120 12.17 -4.51 -13.37
C LEU A 120 12.09 -5.56 -14.49
N LYS A 121 13.18 -6.29 -14.75
CA LYS A 121 13.20 -7.36 -15.77
C LYS A 121 12.30 -8.51 -15.37
N GLU A 122 12.35 -8.95 -14.12
CA GLU A 122 11.50 -10.01 -13.56
C GLU A 122 10.02 -9.60 -13.54
N PHE A 123 9.72 -8.34 -13.23
CA PHE A 123 8.38 -7.77 -13.29
C PHE A 123 7.78 -7.92 -14.70
N PHE A 124 8.52 -7.54 -15.75
CA PHE A 124 8.06 -7.72 -17.12
C PHE A 124 8.01 -9.20 -17.55
N ALA A 125 8.97 -10.02 -17.12
CA ALA A 125 8.95 -11.46 -17.39
C ALA A 125 7.73 -12.17 -16.77
N ALA A 126 7.22 -11.67 -15.64
CA ALA A 126 5.98 -12.13 -15.00
C ALA A 126 4.70 -11.68 -15.74
N GLY A 127 4.83 -10.94 -16.83
CA GLY A 127 3.73 -10.51 -17.69
C GLY A 127 3.16 -9.13 -17.35
N TYR A 128 3.80 -8.35 -16.48
CA TYR A 128 3.46 -6.94 -16.32
C TYR A 128 4.02 -6.11 -17.47
N THR A 129 3.50 -4.89 -17.62
CA THR A 129 3.82 -4.00 -18.75
C THR A 129 4.35 -2.66 -18.27
N GLN A 130 4.84 -1.84 -19.20
CA GLN A 130 5.25 -0.47 -18.91
C GLN A 130 4.13 0.34 -18.23
N GLN A 131 2.86 0.11 -18.59
CA GLN A 131 1.72 0.75 -17.93
C GLN A 131 1.68 0.41 -16.43
N HIS A 132 1.81 -0.87 -16.08
CA HIS A 132 1.83 -1.31 -14.69
C HIS A 132 3.01 -0.71 -13.91
N ALA A 133 4.18 -0.56 -14.55
CA ALA A 133 5.35 0.06 -13.92
C ALA A 133 5.09 1.54 -13.57
N LEU A 134 4.40 2.28 -14.43
CA LEU A 134 3.98 3.66 -14.14
C LEU A 134 2.89 3.72 -13.06
N GLU A 135 1.98 2.76 -13.04
CA GLU A 135 0.92 2.66 -12.02
C GLU A 135 1.46 2.24 -10.64
N VAL A 136 2.62 1.56 -10.58
CA VAL A 136 3.38 1.39 -9.33
C VAL A 136 3.81 2.75 -8.78
N ILE A 137 4.29 3.66 -9.63
CA ILE A 137 4.66 5.03 -9.22
C ILE A 137 3.43 5.80 -8.71
N LEU A 138 2.27 5.64 -9.35
CA LEU A 138 0.99 6.17 -8.84
C LEU A 138 0.70 5.68 -7.42
N GLY A 139 0.83 4.37 -7.18
CA GLY A 139 0.70 3.77 -5.85
C GLY A 139 1.69 4.36 -4.84
N VAL A 140 2.96 4.51 -5.23
CA VAL A 140 3.99 5.12 -4.37
C VAL A 140 3.64 6.56 -4.01
N ALA A 141 3.15 7.37 -4.95
CA ALA A 141 2.72 8.74 -4.68
C ALA A 141 1.55 8.78 -3.67
N MET A 142 0.52 7.96 -3.88
CA MET A 142 -0.62 7.84 -2.97
C MET A 142 -0.19 7.40 -1.57
N LYS A 143 0.69 6.39 -1.49
CA LYS A 143 1.16 5.85 -0.21
C LYS A 143 2.14 6.76 0.49
N THR A 144 2.91 7.57 -0.23
CA THR A 144 3.74 8.63 0.38
C THR A 144 2.85 9.60 1.17
N ILE A 145 1.73 10.06 0.59
CA ILE A 145 0.79 10.94 1.30
C ILE A 145 0.27 10.25 2.57
N SER A 146 -0.30 9.05 2.45
CA SER A 146 -0.93 8.38 3.61
C SER A 146 0.08 7.89 4.66
N ASN A 147 1.17 7.25 4.23
CA ASN A 147 2.17 6.70 5.14
C ASN A 147 2.84 7.83 5.95
N TYR A 148 3.26 8.90 5.29
CA TYR A 148 3.97 9.98 5.97
C TYR A 148 3.01 10.83 6.81
N THR A 149 1.75 10.99 6.41
CA THR A 149 0.73 11.58 7.29
C THR A 149 0.62 10.77 8.58
N ASN A 150 0.48 9.44 8.48
CA ASN A 150 0.36 8.60 9.67
C ASN A 150 1.62 8.58 10.55
N HIS A 151 2.81 8.73 9.97
CA HIS A 151 4.04 8.93 10.74
C HIS A 151 4.01 10.28 11.47
N LEU A 152 3.62 11.34 10.76
CA LEU A 152 3.60 12.71 11.29
C LEU A 152 2.57 12.89 12.41
N THR A 153 1.41 12.25 12.30
CA THR A 153 0.28 12.45 13.22
C THR A 153 0.12 11.32 14.23
N GLU A 154 1.00 10.32 14.21
CA GLU A 154 0.91 9.13 15.06
C GLU A 154 -0.50 8.52 15.06
N THR A 155 -1.10 8.41 13.87
CA THR A 155 -2.52 8.11 13.72
C THR A 155 -2.91 6.82 14.47
N PRO A 156 -3.86 6.89 15.42
CA PRO A 156 -4.30 5.71 16.14
C PRO A 156 -5.06 4.77 15.19
N LEU A 157 -4.92 3.46 15.40
CA LEU A 157 -5.68 2.47 14.63
C LEU A 157 -7.17 2.62 14.88
N ASP A 158 -7.96 2.58 13.81
CA ASP A 158 -9.40 2.41 13.88
C ASP A 158 -9.76 1.05 14.50
N ALA A 159 -10.89 0.99 15.21
CA ALA A 159 -11.36 -0.24 15.86
C ALA A 159 -11.46 -1.43 14.89
N ALA A 160 -11.86 -1.17 13.64
CA ALA A 160 -11.95 -2.17 12.57
C ALA A 160 -10.59 -2.82 12.22
N PHE A 161 -9.48 -2.11 12.41
CA PHE A 161 -8.14 -2.55 12.00
C PHE A 161 -7.33 -3.15 13.16
N VAL A 162 -7.83 -3.12 14.40
CA VAL A 162 -7.11 -3.62 15.58
C VAL A 162 -6.73 -5.09 15.44
N GLY A 163 -7.58 -5.92 14.82
CA GLY A 163 -7.29 -7.33 14.55
C GLY A 163 -6.12 -7.56 13.58
N GLU A 164 -5.70 -6.52 12.86
CA GLU A 164 -4.61 -6.56 11.89
C GLU A 164 -3.38 -5.76 12.36
N LYS A 165 -3.32 -5.41 13.67
CA LYS A 165 -2.19 -4.70 14.26
C LYS A 165 -0.86 -5.29 13.78
N TRP A 166 0.07 -4.41 13.45
CA TRP A 166 1.35 -4.78 12.86
C TRP A 166 2.50 -4.02 13.50
N ALA A 167 3.65 -4.68 13.56
CA ALA A 167 4.94 -4.09 13.87
C ALA A 167 5.95 -4.64 12.85
N LEU A 168 7.00 -3.87 12.55
CA LEU A 168 8.06 -4.32 11.68
C LEU A 168 8.74 -5.57 12.28
N PRO A 169 8.96 -6.64 11.51
CA PRO A 169 9.70 -7.82 11.98
C PRO A 169 11.15 -7.46 12.38
N ASP A 170 11.60 -7.96 13.53
CA ASP A 170 12.94 -7.66 14.09
C ASP A 170 14.10 -8.15 13.21
N ASP A 171 13.86 -9.19 12.42
CA ASP A 171 14.79 -9.81 11.48
C ASP A 171 14.78 -9.15 10.09
N TYR A 172 13.90 -8.17 9.85
CA TYR A 172 13.89 -7.43 8.59
C TYR A 172 15.05 -6.44 8.54
N ALA A 173 16.16 -6.91 7.97
CA ALA A 173 17.45 -6.21 7.96
C ALA A 173 17.49 -4.94 7.11
N CYS A 174 16.48 -4.64 6.29
CA CYS A 174 16.57 -3.52 5.35
C CYS A 174 16.49 -2.16 6.05
N CYS A 175 17.58 -1.38 5.88
CA CYS A 175 17.75 0.03 6.20
C CYS A 175 17.43 0.42 7.66
N LYS A 176 18.17 -0.09 8.64
CA LYS A 176 18.42 0.71 9.86
C LYS A 176 19.01 2.06 9.41
N ARG A 177 18.17 3.07 9.20
CA ARG A 177 18.56 4.47 9.12
C ARG A 177 18.20 5.09 10.46
#